data_AF-A0AA88GNR2-F1
#
_entry.id   AF-A0AA88GNR2-F1
#
_cell.length_a   1.000
_cell.length_b   1.000
_cell.length_c   1.000
_cell.angle_alpha   90.00
_cell.angle_beta   90.00
_cell.angle_gamma   90.00
#
_symmetry.space_group_name_H-M   'P 1'
#
loop_
_entity.id
_entity.type
_entity.pdbx_description
1 polymer ?
#
loop_
_entity_poly.entity_id
_entity_poly.type
_entity_poly.pdbx_seq_one_letter_code
_entity_poly.pdbx_strand_id
1 'polypeptide(L)'
;MKPSSSSSESEETLDQQKIHDLLGRCLKLFNRVYEPFLRQALIEQYGPEGWQLAVQQSSNKLEIDFTTSSKPFSLNRTSSDATQNWDTQNIISIILRHWNDLFAQNQRNLTNAEKSFLFEVRTCRNKWAHQNFFTLRDTYHYVDAMQRLIEIFPDKTKEIEEIDKMRNYTLLYLANEVKRAQQRKEKEKHKREKTAPTVVETTTVSASPNVVTSQNISSSSSQIIPQEQPIYSNFHSSSLMNQMNPQQQSVSVQTKHYSTEQQHLVFQLSEYTGLTHQYALMCLEEAQWAPQTALELFTKAKEQGLLPSEAFIAHPHHHHNTTNHSMNY
;
A
#
# COMPACT_ATOMS: atom_id res chain seq x y z
N MET A 1 51.23 6.67 -36.75
CA MET A 1 49.79 6.41 -36.56
C MET A 1 49.63 5.70 -35.21
N LYS A 2 49.12 6.39 -34.18
CA LYS A 2 48.79 5.77 -32.90
C LYS A 2 47.41 5.12 -33.02
N PRO A 3 47.19 3.88 -32.56
CA PRO A 3 45.87 3.30 -32.50
C PRO A 3 45.11 3.94 -31.34
N SER A 4 43.95 4.50 -31.65
CA SER A 4 42.96 4.99 -30.69
C SER A 4 42.41 3.80 -29.89
N SER A 5 42.84 3.67 -28.64
CA SER A 5 42.19 2.79 -27.67
C SER A 5 40.82 3.38 -27.33
N SER A 6 39.77 2.93 -28.02
CA SER A 6 38.43 3.05 -27.44
C SER A 6 38.37 2.06 -26.29
N SER A 7 38.70 2.52 -25.09
CA SER A 7 38.35 1.83 -23.86
C SER A 7 36.84 1.69 -23.86
N SER A 8 36.34 0.52 -24.25
CA SER A 8 34.98 0.11 -23.92
C SER A 8 34.95 -0.01 -22.41
N GLU A 9 34.51 1.04 -21.72
CA GLU A 9 33.97 0.91 -20.38
C GLU A 9 33.01 -0.28 -20.46
N SER A 10 33.34 -1.37 -19.76
CA SER A 10 32.45 -2.49 -19.58
C SER A 10 31.25 -1.95 -18.81
N GLU A 11 30.25 -1.49 -19.56
CA GLU A 11 29.05 -0.84 -19.04
C GLU A 11 28.32 -1.82 -18.13
N GLU A 12 28.52 -1.66 -16.82
CA GLU A 12 27.94 -2.52 -15.81
C GLU A 12 26.40 -2.35 -15.86
N THR A 13 25.70 -3.37 -16.34
CA THR A 13 24.24 -3.47 -16.20
C THR A 13 23.94 -4.17 -14.89
N LEU A 14 22.90 -3.71 -14.19
CA LEU A 14 22.44 -4.40 -12.98
C LEU A 14 21.78 -5.72 -13.40
N ASP A 15 22.50 -6.82 -13.23
CA ASP A 15 21.98 -8.16 -13.50
C ASP A 15 20.90 -8.54 -12.47
N GLN A 16 20.14 -9.61 -12.78
CA GLN A 16 19.06 -10.07 -11.91
C GLN A 16 19.58 -10.54 -10.55
N GLN A 17 20.78 -11.12 -10.47
CA GLN A 17 21.34 -11.58 -9.20
C GLN A 17 21.62 -10.40 -8.27
N LYS A 18 22.25 -9.33 -8.77
CA LYS A 18 22.48 -8.09 -8.03
C LYS A 18 21.18 -7.42 -7.60
N ILE A 19 20.12 -7.48 -8.42
CA ILE A 19 18.78 -7.00 -8.03
C ILE A 19 18.24 -7.81 -6.86
N HIS A 20 18.29 -9.14 -6.94
CA HIS A 20 17.83 -10.03 -5.87
C HIS A 20 18.64 -9.82 -4.58
N ASP A 21 19.96 -9.65 -4.67
CA ASP A 21 20.81 -9.39 -3.52
C ASP A 21 20.52 -8.01 -2.89
N LEU A 22 20.28 -6.99 -3.71
CA LEU A 22 19.88 -5.65 -3.27
C LEU A 22 18.52 -5.69 -2.56
N LEU A 23 17.50 -6.31 -3.16
CA LEU A 23 16.18 -6.45 -2.55
C LEU A 23 16.23 -7.28 -1.27
N GLY A 24 17.03 -8.35 -1.25
CA GLY A 24 17.27 -9.15 -0.05
C GLY A 24 17.88 -8.34 1.09
N ARG A 25 18.82 -7.42 0.79
CA ARG A 25 19.36 -6.48 1.79
C ARG A 25 18.30 -5.49 2.27
N CYS A 26 17.49 -4.92 1.37
CA CYS A 26 16.41 -4.01 1.74
C CYS A 26 15.36 -4.70 2.64
N LEU A 27 14.99 -5.94 2.33
CA LEU A 27 14.07 -6.74 3.16
C LEU A 27 14.64 -7.04 4.55
N LYS A 28 15.93 -7.39 4.64
CA LYS A 28 16.61 -7.57 5.94
C LYS A 28 16.65 -6.29 6.75
N LEU A 29 16.88 -5.16 6.09
CA LEU A 29 16.90 -3.84 6.71
C LEU A 29 15.52 -3.46 7.27
N PHE A 30 14.46 -3.71 6.50
CA PHE A 30 13.08 -3.58 6.95
C PHE A 30 12.82 -4.43 8.21
N ASN A 31 13.23 -5.70 8.21
CA ASN A 31 13.04 -6.58 9.36
C ASN A 31 13.78 -6.05 10.61
N ARG A 32 15.03 -5.59 10.44
CA ARG A 32 15.85 -5.02 11.52
C ARG A 32 15.18 -3.81 12.19
N VAL A 33 14.47 -2.99 11.43
CA VAL A 33 13.75 -1.81 11.93
C VAL A 33 12.48 -2.22 12.67
N TYR A 34 11.67 -3.09 12.06
CA TYR A 34 10.33 -3.39 12.56
C TYR A 34 10.30 -4.43 13.67
N GLU A 35 11.18 -5.43 13.68
CA GLU A 35 11.20 -6.47 14.72
C GLU A 35 11.23 -5.90 16.15
N PRO A 36 12.21 -5.06 16.54
CA PRO A 36 12.29 -4.58 17.92
C PRO A 36 11.09 -3.70 18.29
N PHE A 37 10.59 -2.91 17.35
CA PHE A 37 9.41 -2.08 17.56
C PHE A 37 8.17 -2.93 17.80
N LEU A 38 7.90 -3.90 16.94
CA LEU A 38 6.73 -4.77 17.07
C LEU A 38 6.78 -5.60 18.33
N ARG A 39 7.96 -6.14 18.67
CA ARG A 39 8.14 -6.87 19.91
C ARG A 39 7.79 -6.01 21.13
N GLN A 40 8.31 -4.79 21.18
CA GLN A 40 8.02 -3.87 22.29
C GLN A 40 6.53 -3.51 22.35
N ALA A 41 5.96 -3.10 21.21
CA ALA A 41 4.54 -2.71 21.13
C ALA A 41 3.59 -3.86 21.49
N LEU A 42 3.90 -5.09 21.08
CA LEU A 42 3.09 -6.27 21.44
C LEU A 42 3.23 -6.61 22.93
N ILE A 43 4.42 -6.47 23.53
CA ILE A 43 4.62 -6.69 24.97
C ILE A 43 3.86 -5.65 25.79
N GLU A 44 3.90 -4.38 25.37
CA GLU A 44 3.15 -3.30 26.03
C GLU A 44 1.64 -3.52 25.98
N GLN A 45 1.12 -3.99 24.84
CA GLN A 45 -0.31 -4.20 24.65
C GLN A 45 -0.83 -5.51 25.28
N TYR A 46 -0.11 -6.62 25.11
CA TYR A 46 -0.58 -7.97 25.46
C TYR A 46 0.13 -8.59 26.66
N GLY A 47 1.12 -7.89 27.24
CA GLY A 47 1.93 -8.38 28.35
C GLY A 47 3.04 -9.36 27.93
N PRO A 48 3.89 -9.79 28.88
CA PRO A 48 5.10 -10.56 28.62
C PRO A 48 4.87 -11.99 28.11
N GLU A 49 3.69 -12.58 28.35
CA GLU A 49 3.32 -13.91 27.86
C GLU A 49 2.31 -13.84 26.70
N GLY A 50 1.42 -12.84 26.68
CA GLY A 50 0.36 -12.71 25.67
C GLY A 50 0.86 -12.33 24.27
N TRP A 51 1.99 -11.61 24.17
CA TRP A 51 2.54 -11.20 22.87
C TRP A 51 2.90 -12.40 21.97
N GLN A 52 3.32 -13.52 22.55
CA GLN A 52 3.66 -14.74 21.81
C GLN A 52 2.44 -15.33 21.12
N LEU A 53 1.30 -15.32 21.81
CA LEU A 53 0.03 -15.79 21.26
C LEU A 53 -0.43 -14.87 20.12
N ALA A 54 -0.27 -13.55 20.26
CA ALA A 54 -0.60 -12.59 19.21
C ALA A 54 0.22 -12.81 17.93
N VAL A 55 1.52 -13.08 18.07
CA VAL A 55 2.41 -13.46 16.96
C VAL A 55 1.97 -14.79 16.36
N GLN A 56 1.75 -15.82 17.18
CA GLN A 56 1.34 -17.14 16.70
C GLN A 56 0.04 -17.06 15.90
N GLN A 57 -0.97 -16.37 16.42
CA GLN A 57 -2.21 -16.12 15.71
C GLN A 57 -1.91 -15.49 14.35
N SER A 58 -1.18 -14.38 14.30
CA SER A 58 -0.89 -13.65 13.05
C SER A 58 -0.09 -14.44 12.02
N SER A 59 0.72 -15.40 12.46
CA SER A 59 1.51 -16.29 11.61
C SER A 59 0.68 -17.40 10.95
N ASN A 60 -0.47 -17.75 11.56
CA ASN A 60 -1.44 -18.65 10.94
C ASN A 60 -2.03 -17.92 9.74
N LYS A 61 -1.74 -18.48 8.56
CA LYS A 61 -2.08 -17.93 7.24
C LYS A 61 -3.43 -17.22 7.29
N LEU A 62 -3.38 -15.89 7.24
CA LEU A 62 -4.51 -15.07 6.87
C LEU A 62 -4.96 -15.54 5.49
N GLU A 63 -6.01 -16.35 5.41
CA GLU A 63 -6.88 -16.42 4.24
C GLU A 63 -7.53 -15.03 4.11
N ILE A 64 -6.78 -14.06 3.58
CA ILE A 64 -7.38 -12.89 2.92
C ILE A 64 -7.60 -13.33 1.47
N ASP A 65 -8.45 -14.33 1.27
CA ASP A 65 -9.06 -14.62 -0.01
C ASP A 65 -10.53 -14.23 0.16
N PHE A 66 -10.91 -13.09 -0.41
CA PHE A 66 -12.32 -12.62 -0.47
C PHE A 66 -13.20 -13.53 -1.35
N THR A 67 -12.66 -14.61 -1.92
CA THR A 67 -13.42 -15.55 -2.74
C THR A 67 -13.04 -16.99 -2.41
N THR A 68 -13.94 -17.69 -1.71
CA THR A 68 -14.09 -19.16 -1.77
C THR A 68 -12.80 -19.98 -1.76
N SER A 69 -12.24 -20.23 -0.58
CA SER A 69 -11.28 -21.33 -0.37
C SER A 69 -11.78 -22.21 0.78
N SER A 70 -12.43 -23.31 0.44
CA SER A 70 -12.79 -24.39 1.35
C SER A 70 -11.60 -25.33 1.56
N LYS A 71 -10.43 -24.80 1.98
CA LYS A 71 -9.28 -25.63 2.37
C LYS A 71 -9.12 -25.64 3.89
N PRO A 72 -8.98 -26.81 4.52
CA PRO A 72 -8.85 -26.90 5.95
C PRO A 72 -7.54 -26.24 6.42
N PHE A 73 -7.69 -25.48 7.50
CA PHE A 73 -6.68 -24.92 8.39
C PHE A 73 -5.39 -25.78 8.45
N SER A 74 -4.29 -25.29 7.88
CA SER A 74 -3.00 -25.98 7.96
C SER A 74 -2.29 -25.58 9.26
N LEU A 75 -2.36 -26.46 10.26
CA LEU A 75 -1.71 -26.38 11.59
C LEU A 75 -0.19 -26.62 11.57
N ASN A 76 0.44 -26.71 10.40
CA ASN A 76 1.79 -27.27 10.29
C ASN A 76 2.95 -26.28 10.55
N ARG A 77 2.68 -25.01 10.89
CA ARG A 77 3.71 -24.14 11.48
C ARG A 77 3.65 -24.32 12.99
N THR A 78 4.56 -25.14 13.52
CA THR A 78 4.67 -25.41 14.94
C THR A 78 4.90 -24.11 15.73
N SER A 79 4.26 -24.02 16.89
CA SER A 79 4.08 -22.84 17.74
C SER A 79 5.37 -22.14 18.20
N SER A 80 6.51 -22.83 18.27
CA SER A 80 7.80 -22.22 18.64
C SER A 80 8.48 -21.49 17.49
N ASP A 81 8.23 -21.94 16.25
CA ASP A 81 8.92 -21.44 15.07
C ASP A 81 8.38 -20.05 14.68
N ALA A 82 7.10 -19.80 14.92
CA ALA A 82 6.44 -18.52 14.64
C ALA A 82 6.95 -17.35 15.50
N THR A 83 7.28 -17.59 16.78
CA THR A 83 7.76 -16.56 17.72
C THR A 83 9.25 -16.25 17.56
N GLN A 84 9.99 -17.17 16.94
CA GLN A 84 11.40 -17.00 16.56
C GLN A 84 11.57 -16.46 15.13
N ASN A 85 10.60 -16.71 14.24
CA ASN A 85 10.69 -16.33 12.84
C ASN A 85 10.17 -14.90 12.59
N TRP A 86 11.06 -13.92 12.71
CA TRP A 86 10.83 -12.51 12.35
C TRP A 86 11.16 -12.22 10.88
N ASP A 87 10.75 -13.12 9.98
CA ASP A 87 10.84 -12.83 8.56
C ASP A 87 9.84 -11.75 8.13
N THR A 88 10.11 -11.12 6.98
CA THR A 88 9.29 -10.02 6.47
C THR A 88 7.82 -10.41 6.30
N GLN A 89 7.54 -11.66 5.94
CA GLN A 89 6.16 -12.15 5.79
C GLN A 89 5.43 -12.17 7.13
N ASN A 90 6.07 -12.64 8.20
CA ASN A 90 5.49 -12.66 9.53
C ASN A 90 5.34 -11.24 10.08
N ILE A 91 6.37 -10.39 9.95
CA ILE A 91 6.34 -8.97 10.35
C ILE A 91 5.14 -8.25 9.72
N ILE A 92 4.95 -8.38 8.41
CA ILE A 92 3.81 -7.75 7.72
C ILE A 92 2.48 -8.34 8.19
N SER A 93 2.41 -9.65 8.44
CA SER A 93 1.17 -10.30 8.90
C SER A 93 0.77 -9.83 10.31
N ILE A 94 1.75 -9.66 11.20
CA ILE A 94 1.58 -9.07 12.54
C ILE A 94 1.03 -7.65 12.41
N ILE A 95 1.71 -6.80 11.61
CA ILE A 95 1.31 -5.40 11.42
C ILE A 95 -0.12 -5.29 10.91
N LEU A 96 -0.47 -6.06 9.86
CA LEU A 96 -1.79 -5.96 9.25
C LEU A 96 -2.91 -6.44 10.18
N ARG A 97 -2.66 -7.44 11.02
CA ARG A 97 -3.68 -7.97 11.95
C ARG A 97 -3.85 -7.11 13.19
N HIS A 98 -2.75 -6.65 13.77
CA HIS A 98 -2.73 -5.90 15.03
C HIS A 98 -2.51 -4.41 14.81
N TRP A 99 -2.80 -3.91 13.61
CA TRP A 99 -2.51 -2.53 13.19
C TRP A 99 -3.00 -1.49 14.20
N ASN A 100 -4.28 -1.61 14.59
CA ASN A 100 -4.91 -0.65 15.48
C ASN A 100 -4.22 -0.66 16.84
N ASP A 101 -3.90 -1.84 17.36
CA ASP A 101 -3.27 -1.99 18.66
C ASP A 101 -1.82 -1.48 18.66
N LEU A 102 -1.08 -1.77 17.58
CA LEU A 102 0.34 -1.41 17.46
C LEU A 102 0.60 0.07 17.21
N PHE A 103 -0.32 0.76 16.55
CA PHE A 103 -0.04 2.10 16.01
C PHE A 103 -1.02 3.18 16.46
N ALA A 104 -2.29 2.84 16.75
CA ALA A 104 -3.24 3.83 17.26
C ALA A 104 -2.89 4.25 18.70
N GLN A 105 -2.37 3.32 19.52
CA GLN A 105 -1.96 3.62 20.88
C GLN A 105 -0.58 4.28 20.98
N ASN A 106 0.34 3.94 20.07
CA ASN A 106 1.73 4.38 20.12
C ASN A 106 2.00 5.74 19.46
N GLN A 107 0.96 6.54 19.19
CA GLN A 107 1.02 7.88 18.57
C GLN A 107 1.72 7.92 17.20
N ARG A 108 2.02 6.76 16.61
CA ARG A 108 2.58 6.60 15.26
C ARG A 108 1.42 6.32 14.32
N ASN A 109 0.61 7.36 14.07
CA ASN A 109 -0.57 7.27 13.22
C ASN A 109 -0.17 6.97 11.78
N LEU A 110 -0.04 5.68 11.46
CA LEU A 110 0.07 5.29 10.07
C LEU A 110 -1.27 5.53 9.36
N THR A 111 -1.17 6.19 8.23
CA THR A 111 -2.18 6.40 7.22
C THR A 111 -2.47 5.13 6.42
N ASN A 112 -3.61 5.12 5.71
CA ASN A 112 -3.94 4.05 4.77
C ASN A 112 -2.91 3.92 3.62
N ALA A 113 -2.12 4.97 3.35
CA ALA A 113 -1.05 4.90 2.36
C ALA A 113 0.06 3.92 2.79
N GLU A 114 0.44 3.92 4.06
CA GLU A 114 1.48 3.02 4.56
C GLU A 114 1.00 1.57 4.64
N LYS A 115 -0.31 1.34 4.92
CA LYS A 115 -0.90 0.01 4.73
C LYS A 115 -0.69 -0.50 3.31
N SER A 116 -0.90 0.36 2.31
CA SER A 116 -0.71 0.00 0.91
C SER A 116 0.75 -0.39 0.62
N PHE A 117 1.72 0.37 1.17
CA PHE A 117 3.13 0.00 1.04
C PHE A 117 3.47 -1.35 1.68
N LEU A 118 2.84 -1.74 2.79
CA LEU A 118 3.06 -3.08 3.36
C LEU A 118 2.63 -4.21 2.42
N PHE A 119 1.53 -4.04 1.68
CA PHE A 119 1.12 -5.01 0.66
C PHE A 119 2.11 -5.05 -0.52
N GLU A 120 2.67 -3.91 -0.92
CA GLU A 120 3.73 -3.84 -1.93
C GLU A 120 5.00 -4.58 -1.48
N VAL A 121 5.44 -4.35 -0.23
CA VAL A 121 6.62 -5.06 0.34
C VAL A 121 6.36 -6.55 0.45
N ARG A 122 5.14 -6.97 0.81
CA ARG A 122 4.75 -8.39 0.82
C ARG A 122 4.84 -9.00 -0.58
N THR A 123 4.36 -8.28 -1.59
CA THR A 123 4.44 -8.70 -3.00
C THR A 123 5.88 -8.83 -3.45
N CYS A 124 6.72 -7.83 -3.15
CA CYS A 124 8.16 -7.87 -3.40
C CYS A 124 8.82 -9.10 -2.74
N ARG A 125 8.55 -9.34 -1.45
CA ARG A 125 9.12 -10.47 -0.71
C ARG A 125 8.72 -11.81 -1.34
N ASN A 126 7.45 -11.98 -1.70
CA ASN A 126 6.99 -13.22 -2.32
C ASN A 126 7.68 -13.46 -3.67
N LYS A 127 7.79 -12.41 -4.47
CA LYS A 127 8.48 -12.44 -5.77
C LYS A 127 9.98 -12.76 -5.59
N TRP A 128 10.62 -12.16 -4.59
CA TRP A 128 12.02 -12.42 -4.21
C TRP A 128 12.25 -13.86 -3.74
N ALA A 129 11.40 -14.37 -2.86
CA ALA A 129 11.49 -15.74 -2.35
C ALA A 129 11.34 -16.80 -3.46
N HIS A 130 10.57 -16.49 -4.51
CA HIS A 130 10.39 -17.37 -5.66
C HIS A 130 11.45 -17.17 -6.75
N GLN A 131 12.46 -16.32 -6.52
CA GLN A 131 13.51 -16.00 -7.50
C GLN A 131 12.94 -15.48 -8.84
N ASN A 132 11.79 -14.79 -8.78
CA ASN A 132 11.14 -14.26 -9.96
C ASN A 132 11.88 -13.05 -10.52
N PHE A 133 11.70 -12.78 -11.81
CA PHE A 133 12.33 -11.65 -12.50
C PHE A 133 11.82 -10.29 -12.02
N PHE A 134 12.72 -9.33 -11.77
CA PHE A 134 12.38 -7.94 -11.41
C PHE A 134 12.82 -6.96 -12.51
N THR A 135 11.93 -6.03 -12.86
CA THR A 135 12.32 -4.88 -13.68
C THR A 135 13.06 -3.84 -12.83
N LEU A 136 13.88 -2.99 -13.44
CA LEU A 136 14.52 -1.87 -12.72
C LEU A 136 13.49 -0.90 -12.12
N ARG A 137 12.37 -0.70 -12.82
CA ARG A 137 11.26 0.13 -12.35
C ARG A 137 10.60 -0.48 -11.11
N ASP A 138 10.28 -1.77 -11.15
CA ASP A 138 9.71 -2.50 -10.01
C ASP A 138 10.68 -2.44 -8.82
N THR A 139 11.96 -2.66 -9.07
CA THR A 139 13.00 -2.64 -8.03
C THR A 139 13.04 -1.29 -7.34
N TYR A 140 13.06 -0.19 -8.10
CA TYR A 140 13.03 1.17 -7.54
C TYR A 140 11.76 1.40 -6.71
N HIS A 141 10.60 1.03 -7.25
CA HIS A 141 9.31 1.15 -6.55
C HIS A 141 9.29 0.41 -5.21
N TYR A 142 9.74 -0.85 -5.18
CA TYR A 142 9.75 -1.63 -3.95
C TYR A 142 10.75 -1.09 -2.92
N VAL A 143 11.92 -0.62 -3.36
CA VAL A 143 12.90 0.01 -2.46
C VAL A 143 12.36 1.32 -1.89
N ASP A 144 11.69 2.15 -2.70
CA ASP A 144 11.03 3.37 -2.23
C ASP A 144 9.92 3.08 -1.21
N ALA A 145 9.08 2.07 -1.48
CA ALA A 145 8.04 1.64 -0.55
C ALA A 145 8.62 1.19 0.80
N MET A 146 9.71 0.41 0.79
CA MET A 146 10.43 0.03 2.02
C MET A 146 11.04 1.24 2.72
N GLN A 147 11.60 2.21 1.97
CA GLN A 147 12.18 3.43 2.55
C GLN A 147 11.11 4.26 3.26
N ARG A 148 9.98 4.53 2.61
CA ARG A 148 8.87 5.27 3.23
C ARG A 148 8.38 4.63 4.52
N LEU A 149 8.33 3.30 4.56
CA LEU A 149 7.96 2.54 5.76
C LEU A 149 9.02 2.63 6.86
N ILE A 150 10.31 2.72 6.53
CA ILE A 150 11.38 2.87 7.51
C ILE A 150 11.44 4.31 8.06
N GLU A 151 11.15 5.31 7.24
CA GLU A 151 11.17 6.74 7.61
C GLU A 151 10.14 7.11 8.71
N ILE A 152 9.16 6.23 8.96
CA ILE A 152 8.22 6.32 10.10
C ILE A 152 8.94 6.21 11.45
N PHE A 153 10.16 5.66 11.45
CA PHE A 153 11.03 5.51 12.60
C PHE A 153 12.21 6.47 12.49
N PRO A 154 12.03 7.77 12.79
CA PRO A 154 13.08 8.79 12.61
C PRO A 154 14.31 8.54 13.50
N ASP A 155 14.17 7.75 14.57
CA ASP A 155 15.26 7.29 15.41
C ASP A 155 16.23 6.32 14.72
N LYS A 156 15.85 5.74 13.58
CA LYS A 156 16.63 4.78 12.80
C LYS A 156 17.44 5.45 11.68
N THR A 157 18.15 6.51 12.02
CA THR A 157 18.87 7.35 11.06
C THR A 157 19.86 6.55 10.18
N LYS A 158 20.57 5.59 10.76
CA LYS A 158 21.55 4.76 10.01
C LYS A 158 20.86 3.86 8.99
N GLU A 159 19.75 3.25 9.38
CA GLU A 159 18.94 2.40 8.50
C GLU A 159 18.30 3.22 7.36
N ILE A 160 17.81 4.42 7.67
CA ILE A 160 17.26 5.36 6.68
C ILE A 160 18.35 5.73 5.66
N GLU A 161 19.56 6.10 6.09
CA GLU A 161 20.67 6.40 5.18
C GLU A 161 21.10 5.19 4.33
N GLU A 162 21.08 3.99 4.91
CA GLU A 162 21.44 2.77 4.21
C GLU A 162 20.44 2.44 3.09
N ILE A 163 19.13 2.54 3.35
CA ILE A 163 18.12 2.32 2.32
C ILE A 163 18.11 3.44 1.28
N ASP A 164 18.35 4.68 1.69
CA ASP A 164 18.44 5.83 0.78
C ASP A 164 19.55 5.65 -0.25
N LYS A 165 20.73 5.16 0.19
CA LYS A 165 21.83 4.80 -0.72
C LYS A 165 21.43 3.73 -1.72
N MET A 166 20.72 2.68 -1.27
CA MET A 166 20.26 1.61 -2.17
C MET A 166 19.20 2.13 -3.15
N ARG A 167 18.26 2.97 -2.70
CA ARG A 167 17.25 3.61 -3.55
C ARG A 167 17.91 4.49 -4.62
N ASN A 168 18.83 5.37 -4.22
CA ASN A 168 19.52 6.29 -5.13
C ASN A 168 20.39 5.53 -6.13
N TYR A 169 21.01 4.42 -5.71
CA TYR A 169 21.71 3.50 -6.59
C TYR A 169 20.77 2.93 -7.66
N THR A 170 19.61 2.38 -7.28
CA THR A 170 18.64 1.86 -8.25
C THR A 170 18.10 2.96 -9.19
N LEU A 171 17.87 4.17 -8.68
CA LEU A 171 17.42 5.32 -9.46
C LEU A 171 18.43 5.70 -10.55
N LEU A 172 19.73 5.70 -10.21
CA LEU A 172 20.79 5.99 -11.17
C LEU A 172 20.80 4.98 -12.32
N TYR A 173 20.67 3.69 -12.01
CA TYR A 173 20.57 2.64 -13.03
C TYR A 173 19.35 2.79 -13.92
N LEU A 174 18.19 3.11 -13.33
CA LEU A 174 16.97 3.35 -14.08
C LEU A 174 17.13 4.55 -15.03
N ALA A 175 17.72 5.65 -14.56
CA ALA A 175 17.99 6.84 -15.38
C ALA A 175 18.92 6.52 -16.56
N ASN A 176 19.98 5.73 -16.32
CA ASN A 176 20.90 5.28 -17.37
C ASN A 176 20.20 4.40 -18.40
N GLU A 177 19.31 3.49 -17.97
CA GLU A 177 18.56 2.63 -18.88
C GLU A 177 17.57 3.44 -19.75
N VAL A 178 16.87 4.42 -19.17
CA VAL A 178 15.99 5.32 -19.93
C VAL A 178 16.79 6.11 -20.97
N LYS A 179 17.97 6.63 -20.61
CA LYS A 179 18.86 7.35 -21.53
C LYS A 179 19.32 6.45 -22.69
N ARG A 180 19.71 5.21 -22.40
CA ARG A 180 20.09 4.22 -23.43
C ARG A 180 18.93 3.91 -24.37
N ALA A 181 17.73 3.70 -23.84
CA ALA A 181 16.54 3.44 -24.65
C ALA A 181 16.24 4.61 -25.60
N GLN A 182 16.40 5.84 -25.13
CA GLN A 182 16.23 7.04 -25.95
C GLN A 182 17.27 7.12 -27.08
N GLN A 183 18.55 6.89 -26.77
CA GLN A 183 19.61 6.86 -27.78
C GLN A 183 19.41 5.78 -28.84
N ARG A 184 18.88 4.59 -28.45
CA ARG A 184 18.55 3.52 -29.40
C ARG A 184 17.44 3.96 -30.37
N LYS A 185 16.39 4.62 -29.86
CA LYS A 185 15.30 5.17 -30.69
C LYS A 185 15.79 6.24 -31.66
N GLU A 186 16.66 7.14 -31.21
CA GLU A 186 17.25 8.19 -32.05
C GLU A 186 18.12 7.60 -33.16
N LYS A 187 18.99 6.62 -32.83
CA LYS A 187 19.79 5.90 -33.82
C LYS A 187 18.92 5.16 -34.84
N GLU A 188 17.83 4.55 -34.40
CA GLU A 188 16.90 3.86 -35.28
C GLU A 188 16.15 4.82 -36.21
N LYS A 189 15.69 5.97 -35.69
CA LYS A 189 15.07 7.04 -36.50
C LYS A 189 16.05 7.54 -37.56
N HIS A 190 17.29 7.82 -37.17
CA HIS A 190 18.32 8.29 -38.09
C HIS A 190 18.71 7.23 -39.15
N LYS A 191 18.65 5.94 -38.81
CA LYS A 191 18.81 4.85 -39.77
C LYS A 191 17.65 4.81 -40.77
N ARG A 192 16.41 4.90 -40.30
CA ARG A 192 15.20 4.91 -41.14
C ARG A 192 15.19 6.09 -42.12
N GLU A 193 15.54 7.28 -41.66
CA GLU A 193 15.67 8.49 -42.50
C GLU A 193 16.74 8.34 -43.59
N LYS A 194 17.86 7.66 -43.31
CA LYS A 194 18.92 7.39 -44.30
C LYS A 194 18.58 6.31 -45.32
N THR A 195 17.68 5.38 -44.99
CA THR A 195 17.23 4.30 -45.89
C THR A 195 15.91 4.60 -46.59
N ALA A 196 15.26 5.74 -46.31
CA ALA A 196 14.09 6.17 -47.05
C ALA A 196 14.51 6.49 -48.50
N PRO A 197 13.81 5.96 -49.52
CA PRO A 197 14.14 6.27 -50.90
C PRO A 197 13.97 7.77 -51.14
N THR A 198 15.01 8.41 -51.68
CA THR A 198 14.92 9.75 -52.24
C THR A 198 13.83 9.72 -53.32
N VAL A 199 12.64 10.23 -53.01
CA VAL A 199 11.65 10.56 -54.02
C VAL A 199 12.30 11.68 -54.83
N VAL A 200 12.78 11.34 -56.02
CA VAL A 200 13.19 12.32 -57.01
C VAL A 200 11.92 13.06 -57.40
N GLU A 201 11.70 14.23 -56.79
CA GLU A 201 10.72 15.19 -57.27
C GLU A 201 11.10 15.53 -58.71
N THR A 202 10.36 14.93 -59.65
CA THR A 202 10.45 15.29 -61.06
C THR A 202 9.71 16.60 -61.19
N THR A 203 10.46 17.70 -61.10
CA THR A 203 9.97 19.05 -61.40
C THR A 203 9.44 19.07 -62.83
N THR A 204 8.12 19.02 -62.98
CA THR A 204 7.45 19.37 -64.23
C THR A 204 7.46 20.89 -64.35
N VAL A 205 8.31 21.37 -65.23
CA VAL A 205 8.43 22.79 -65.60
C VAL A 205 7.16 23.17 -66.40
N SER A 206 6.34 24.07 -65.87
CA SER A 206 5.44 24.88 -66.69
C SER A 206 5.74 26.35 -66.43
N ALA A 207 6.04 27.04 -67.53
CA ALA A 207 6.67 28.34 -67.56
C ALA A 207 5.66 29.49 -67.40
N SER A 208 6.09 30.56 -66.72
CA SER A 208 5.80 31.94 -67.12
C SER A 208 6.88 32.87 -66.56
N PRO A 209 7.36 33.86 -67.35
CA PRO A 209 8.55 34.62 -67.00
C PRO A 209 8.19 35.92 -66.27
N ASN A 210 9.04 36.32 -65.32
CA ASN A 210 9.53 37.70 -65.29
C ASN A 210 10.82 37.77 -64.48
N VAL A 211 11.82 38.35 -65.13
CA VAL A 211 13.18 38.59 -64.65
C VAL A 211 13.27 40.00 -64.09
N VAL A 212 14.13 40.17 -63.07
CA VAL A 212 15.12 41.25 -62.81
C VAL A 212 15.30 41.34 -61.28
N THR A 213 16.33 40.70 -60.67
CA THR A 213 17.69 41.25 -60.37
C THR A 213 17.64 42.26 -59.20
N SER A 214 18.40 42.24 -58.09
CA SER A 214 19.56 41.48 -57.60
C SER A 214 19.81 41.82 -56.10
N GLN A 215 20.80 41.12 -55.51
CA GLN A 215 21.69 41.52 -54.39
C GLN A 215 21.49 40.85 -53.00
N ASN A 216 22.03 39.63 -52.89
CA ASN A 216 23.24 39.24 -52.15
C ASN A 216 23.58 39.85 -50.74
N ILE A 217 24.02 38.93 -49.84
CA ILE A 217 25.04 39.06 -48.76
C ILE A 217 24.54 39.18 -47.28
N SER A 218 24.76 38.07 -46.55
CA SER A 218 25.25 37.95 -45.16
C SER A 218 24.37 38.18 -43.92
N SER A 219 24.17 37.07 -43.19
CA SER A 219 24.33 36.86 -41.74
C SER A 219 24.06 38.01 -40.75
N SER A 220 23.09 37.81 -39.85
CA SER A 220 23.29 37.78 -38.38
C SER A 220 21.97 37.61 -37.60
N SER A 221 22.01 36.72 -36.61
CA SER A 221 21.39 36.81 -35.27
C SER A 221 19.87 36.92 -35.07
N SER A 222 19.39 35.95 -34.26
CA SER A 222 18.41 36.09 -33.17
C SER A 222 16.92 36.30 -33.51
N GLN A 223 16.13 35.22 -33.50
CA GLN A 223 14.71 35.21 -33.10
C GLN A 223 14.41 33.85 -32.44
N ILE A 224 14.40 33.75 -31.10
CA ILE A 224 13.22 33.83 -30.22
C ILE A 224 12.00 33.12 -30.84
N ILE A 225 11.76 31.88 -30.42
CA ILE A 225 10.47 31.19 -30.58
C ILE A 225 9.97 30.83 -29.18
N PRO A 226 8.68 31.06 -28.85
CA PRO A 226 8.19 31.09 -27.46
C PRO A 226 7.99 29.71 -26.85
N GLN A 227 8.17 29.64 -25.53
CA GLN A 227 7.79 28.51 -24.70
C GLN A 227 6.26 28.38 -24.61
N GLU A 228 5.73 27.19 -24.85
CA GLU A 228 4.42 26.78 -24.35
C GLU A 228 4.61 25.74 -23.24
N GLN A 229 4.21 26.12 -22.03
CA GLN A 229 4.06 25.27 -20.85
C GLN A 229 2.57 24.98 -20.66
N PRO A 230 2.13 23.74 -20.35
CA PRO A 230 0.79 23.53 -19.85
C PRO A 230 0.70 23.91 -18.36
N ILE A 231 -0.20 24.86 -18.11
CA ILE A 231 -0.60 25.44 -16.83
C ILE A 231 -1.41 24.42 -16.02
N TYR A 232 -0.98 24.14 -14.78
CA TYR A 232 -1.90 23.81 -13.69
C TYR A 232 -1.49 24.60 -12.45
N SER A 233 -2.19 25.71 -12.22
CA SER A 233 -2.04 26.59 -11.08
C SER A 233 -2.94 26.17 -9.92
N ASN A 234 -2.32 25.99 -8.76
CA ASN A 234 -2.74 26.48 -7.44
C ASN A 234 -4.24 26.50 -7.10
N PHE A 235 -4.69 25.52 -6.31
CA PHE A 235 -5.83 25.69 -5.42
C PHE A 235 -5.35 25.83 -3.97
N HIS A 236 -5.22 27.08 -3.53
CA HIS A 236 -5.39 27.48 -2.14
C HIS A 236 -6.07 28.85 -2.16
N SER A 237 -7.31 28.91 -1.69
CA SER A 237 -7.96 30.14 -1.25
C SER A 237 -9.00 29.77 -0.22
N SER A 238 -8.61 30.01 1.03
CA SER A 238 -9.48 30.00 2.19
C SER A 238 -10.46 31.18 2.13
N SER A 239 -11.66 30.95 2.66
CA SER A 239 -12.55 31.92 3.31
C SER A 239 -13.38 32.87 2.44
N LEU A 240 -14.69 32.61 2.40
CA LEU A 240 -15.73 33.64 2.25
C LEU A 240 -16.90 33.27 3.18
N MET A 241 -17.36 34.29 3.91
CA MET A 241 -18.23 34.24 5.08
C MET A 241 -19.60 33.57 4.90
N ASN A 242 -20.05 32.99 6.02
CA ASN A 242 -21.42 32.92 6.54
C ASN A 242 -22.43 33.92 5.94
N GLN A 243 -23.63 33.43 5.54
CA GLN A 243 -24.93 33.80 6.12
C GLN A 243 -26.14 33.07 5.46
N MET A 244 -27.01 32.51 6.32
CA MET A 244 -28.47 32.26 6.18
C MET A 244 -29.03 31.03 5.38
N ASN A 245 -29.11 29.87 6.09
CA ASN A 245 -30.30 29.04 6.48
C ASN A 245 -31.48 28.72 5.50
N PRO A 246 -32.31 27.64 5.69
CA PRO A 246 -32.15 26.29 6.27
C PRO A 246 -32.55 25.13 5.31
N GLN A 247 -32.33 23.89 5.76
CA GLN A 247 -32.87 22.59 5.26
C GLN A 247 -32.06 21.86 4.18
N GLN A 248 -31.10 21.04 4.64
CA GLN A 248 -31.02 19.62 4.34
C GLN A 248 -29.99 19.00 5.30
N GLN A 249 -30.48 18.27 6.30
CA GLN A 249 -29.66 17.60 7.31
C GLN A 249 -28.88 16.45 6.66
N SER A 250 -27.61 16.69 6.33
CA SER A 250 -26.62 15.63 6.21
C SER A 250 -26.32 15.10 7.62
N VAL A 251 -26.59 13.83 7.86
CA VAL A 251 -26.26 13.14 9.11
C VAL A 251 -24.74 13.16 9.29
N SER A 252 -24.24 14.10 10.08
CA SER A 252 -22.87 14.07 10.57
C SER A 252 -22.72 12.86 11.47
N VAL A 253 -21.93 11.86 11.06
CA VAL A 253 -21.46 10.81 11.95
C VAL A 253 -20.48 11.46 12.92
N GLN A 254 -21.01 12.01 14.02
CA GLN A 254 -20.21 12.37 15.17
C GLN A 254 -19.68 11.06 15.75
N THR A 255 -18.40 10.78 15.55
CA THR A 255 -17.71 9.71 16.29
C THR A 255 -17.62 10.16 17.75
N LYS A 256 -18.65 9.84 18.53
CA LYS A 256 -18.62 9.99 19.99
C LYS A 256 -17.43 9.20 20.51
N HIS A 257 -16.50 9.87 21.18
CA HIS A 257 -15.37 9.21 21.84
C HIS A 257 -15.83 8.74 23.23
N TYR A 258 -15.91 7.42 23.40
CA TYR A 258 -16.24 6.78 24.68
C TYR A 258 -14.97 6.49 25.48
N SER A 259 -15.04 6.62 26.81
CA SER A 259 -13.90 6.31 27.69
C SER A 259 -13.54 4.82 27.65
N THR A 260 -12.34 4.46 28.08
CA THR A 260 -11.89 3.05 28.16
C THR A 260 -12.81 2.19 29.03
N GLU A 261 -13.33 2.76 30.11
CA GLU A 261 -14.30 2.10 31.00
C GLU A 261 -15.62 1.82 30.29
N GLN A 262 -16.13 2.80 29.55
CA GLN A 262 -17.34 2.65 28.74
C GLN A 262 -17.16 1.57 27.66
N GLN A 263 -16.03 1.56 26.96
CA GLN A 263 -15.72 0.53 25.96
C GLN A 263 -15.66 -0.88 26.58
N HIS A 264 -15.11 -1.00 27.79
CA HIS A 264 -15.10 -2.27 28.52
C HIS A 264 -16.50 -2.74 28.89
N LEU A 265 -17.39 -1.84 29.33
CA LEU A 265 -18.78 -2.17 29.62
C LEU A 265 -19.54 -2.66 28.39
N VAL A 266 -19.32 -2.05 27.22
CA VAL A 266 -19.92 -2.51 25.95
C VAL A 266 -19.47 -3.93 25.62
N PHE A 267 -18.18 -4.22 25.82
CA PHE A 267 -17.64 -5.56 25.57
C PHE A 267 -18.27 -6.60 26.51
N GLN A 268 -18.33 -6.32 27.81
CA GLN A 268 -18.93 -7.22 28.80
C GLN A 268 -20.41 -7.49 28.51
N LEU A 269 -21.18 -6.45 28.16
CA LEU A 269 -22.59 -6.60 27.83
C LEU A 269 -22.80 -7.40 26.54
N SER A 270 -21.98 -7.14 25.51
CA SER A 270 -21.99 -7.89 24.25
C SER A 270 -21.69 -9.38 24.47
N GLU A 271 -20.69 -9.70 25.31
CA GLU A 271 -20.33 -11.08 25.66
C GLU A 271 -21.46 -11.80 26.41
N TYR A 272 -22.10 -11.12 27.37
CA TYR A 272 -23.15 -11.72 28.20
C TYR A 272 -24.49 -11.92 27.45
N THR A 273 -24.83 -10.99 26.57
CA THR A 273 -26.13 -10.98 25.86
C THR A 273 -26.08 -11.61 24.48
N GLY A 274 -24.88 -11.77 23.91
CA GLY A 274 -24.66 -12.17 22.52
C GLY A 274 -25.00 -11.06 21.51
N LEU A 275 -25.24 -9.83 21.98
CA LEU A 275 -25.50 -8.68 21.11
C LEU A 275 -24.24 -8.29 20.34
N THR A 276 -24.43 -7.79 19.12
CA THR A 276 -23.35 -7.11 18.40
C THR A 276 -22.93 -5.84 19.15
N HIS A 277 -21.69 -5.41 18.94
CA HIS A 277 -21.12 -4.24 19.60
C HIS A 277 -22.02 -3.00 19.48
N GLN A 278 -22.63 -2.79 18.33
CA GLN A 278 -23.50 -1.65 18.07
C GLN A 278 -24.77 -1.66 18.96
N TYR A 279 -25.41 -2.82 19.13
CA TYR A 279 -26.62 -2.93 19.95
C TYR A 279 -26.31 -2.92 21.44
N ALA A 280 -25.20 -3.53 21.87
CA ALA A 280 -24.72 -3.40 23.24
C ALA A 280 -24.42 -1.94 23.61
N LEU A 281 -23.84 -1.18 22.68
CA LEU A 281 -23.59 0.25 22.84
C LEU A 281 -24.89 1.06 22.96
N MET A 282 -25.90 0.78 22.12
CA MET A 282 -27.21 1.44 22.21
C MET A 282 -27.89 1.18 23.56
N CYS A 283 -27.88 -0.08 24.04
CA CYS A 283 -28.45 -0.42 25.35
C CYS A 283 -27.75 0.33 26.50
N LEU A 284 -26.43 0.47 26.44
CA LEU A 284 -25.66 1.19 27.46
C LEU A 284 -25.85 2.71 27.37
N GLU A 285 -25.99 3.28 26.18
CA GLU A 285 -26.31 4.70 26.03
C GLU A 285 -27.68 5.04 26.63
N GLU A 286 -28.70 4.21 26.36
CA GLU A 286 -30.05 4.39 26.89
C GLU A 286 -30.12 4.16 28.40
N ALA A 287 -29.30 3.24 28.91
CA ALA A 287 -29.14 2.98 30.34
C ALA A 287 -28.23 3.98 31.08
N GLN A 288 -27.78 5.06 30.43
CA GLN A 288 -26.85 6.04 30.99
C GLN A 288 -25.58 5.40 31.57
N TRP A 289 -25.07 4.36 30.90
CA TRP A 289 -23.89 3.59 31.29
C TRP A 289 -24.01 2.81 32.60
N ALA A 290 -25.24 2.55 33.08
CA ALA A 290 -25.50 1.67 34.21
C ALA A 290 -25.68 0.20 33.73
N PRO A 291 -24.78 -0.75 34.11
CA PRO A 291 -24.79 -2.11 33.55
C PRO A 291 -26.05 -2.92 33.90
N GLN A 292 -26.57 -2.76 35.12
CA GLN A 292 -27.76 -3.48 35.59
C GLN A 292 -29.02 -3.02 34.82
N THR A 293 -29.20 -1.71 34.69
CA THR A 293 -30.29 -1.12 33.91
C THR A 293 -30.20 -1.50 32.43
N ALA A 294 -29.00 -1.58 31.86
CA ALA A 294 -28.80 -2.01 30.47
C ALA A 294 -29.22 -3.47 30.25
N LEU A 295 -28.95 -4.35 31.21
CA LEU A 295 -29.36 -5.74 31.16
C LEU A 295 -30.90 -5.88 31.27
N GLU A 296 -31.55 -5.10 32.14
CA GLU A 296 -33.00 -5.05 32.26
C GLU A 296 -33.69 -4.53 30.99
N LEU A 297 -33.11 -3.51 30.33
CA LEU A 297 -33.60 -3.03 29.04
C LEU A 297 -33.46 -4.11 27.96
N PHE A 298 -32.35 -4.83 27.93
CA PHE A 298 -32.14 -5.94 27.02
C PHE A 298 -33.16 -7.08 27.23
N THR A 299 -33.35 -7.53 28.48
CA THR A 299 -34.29 -8.63 28.77
C THR A 299 -35.71 -8.25 28.38
N LYS A 300 -36.13 -7.03 28.70
CA LYS A 300 -37.43 -6.48 28.30
C LYS A 300 -37.58 -6.41 26.78
N ALA A 301 -36.56 -5.91 26.06
CA ALA A 301 -36.58 -5.82 24.60
C ALA A 301 -36.60 -7.20 23.92
N LYS A 302 -35.92 -8.19 24.52
CA LYS A 302 -35.91 -9.59 24.07
C LYS A 302 -37.27 -10.27 24.27
N GLU A 303 -37.91 -10.06 25.42
CA GLU A 303 -39.25 -10.58 25.71
C GLU A 303 -40.33 -9.97 24.80
N GLN A 304 -40.18 -8.69 24.46
CA GLN A 304 -41.08 -7.98 23.56
C GLN A 304 -40.82 -8.26 22.07
N GLY A 305 -39.77 -9.02 21.74
CA GLY A 305 -39.42 -9.36 20.36
C GLY A 305 -38.97 -8.16 19.50
N LEU A 306 -38.48 -7.09 20.14
CA LEU A 306 -38.08 -5.85 19.46
C LEU A 306 -36.66 -5.90 18.87
N LEU A 307 -35.87 -6.92 19.24
CA LEU A 307 -34.49 -7.07 18.78
C LEU A 307 -34.46 -7.86 17.45
N PRO A 308 -33.96 -7.27 16.35
CA PRO A 308 -33.83 -7.99 15.07
C PRO A 308 -32.80 -9.11 15.18
N SER A 309 -32.87 -10.11 14.29
CA SER A 309 -31.89 -11.21 14.25
C SER A 309 -30.45 -10.73 14.03
N GLU A 310 -30.27 -9.59 13.36
CA GLU A 310 -28.98 -8.91 13.15
C GLU A 310 -28.39 -8.31 14.44
N ALA A 311 -29.21 -8.13 15.48
CA ALA A 311 -28.75 -7.64 16.76
C ALA A 311 -27.84 -8.65 17.48
N PHE A 312 -27.88 -9.93 17.10
CA PHE A 312 -27.09 -10.99 17.69
C PHE A 312 -25.91 -11.39 16.80
N ILE A 313 -24.77 -11.72 17.41
CA ILE A 313 -23.59 -12.21 16.70
C ILE A 313 -23.94 -13.58 16.08
N ALA A 314 -23.98 -13.65 14.74
CA ALA A 314 -24.40 -14.85 14.03
C ALA A 314 -23.48 -16.05 14.36
N HIS A 315 -24.03 -17.07 15.01
CA HIS A 315 -23.43 -18.41 14.94
C HIS A 315 -23.62 -18.96 13.52
N PRO A 316 -22.63 -19.66 12.93
CA PRO A 316 -22.82 -20.29 11.65
C PRO A 316 -23.94 -21.34 11.77
N HIS A 317 -25.07 -21.07 11.13
CA HIS A 317 -26.17 -22.02 11.03
C HIS A 317 -25.69 -23.29 10.34
N HIS A 318 -25.48 -24.37 11.11
CA HIS A 318 -25.56 -25.71 10.56
C HIS A 318 -27.03 -25.95 10.16
N HIS A 319 -27.29 -25.98 8.85
CA HIS A 319 -28.49 -26.58 8.32
C HIS A 319 -28.46 -28.09 8.64
N HIS A 320 -29.09 -28.51 9.74
CA HIS A 320 -29.55 -29.88 9.85
C HIS A 320 -30.69 -30.07 8.86
N ASN A 321 -30.38 -30.74 7.76
CA ASN A 321 -31.35 -31.23 6.81
C ASN A 321 -32.11 -32.39 7.48
N THR A 322 -33.29 -32.12 8.03
CA THR A 322 -34.23 -33.13 8.51
C THR A 322 -34.94 -33.74 7.31
N THR A 323 -34.35 -34.80 6.74
CA THR A 323 -35.08 -35.72 5.89
C THR A 323 -36.09 -36.48 6.74
N ASN A 324 -37.37 -36.13 6.58
CA ASN A 324 -38.51 -36.95 6.96
C ASN A 324 -38.35 -38.36 6.39
N HIS A 325 -38.20 -39.35 7.25
CA HIS A 325 -38.57 -40.73 6.92
C HIS A 325 -39.79 -41.09 7.74
N SER A 326 -40.95 -40.91 7.10
CA SER A 326 -42.23 -41.43 7.57
C SER A 326 -42.15 -42.96 7.65
N MET A 327 -42.43 -43.49 8.85
CA MET A 327 -42.91 -44.85 9.01
C MET A 327 -44.11 -45.08 8.09
N ASN A 328 -44.03 -46.12 7.26
CA ASN A 328 -45.19 -46.81 6.72
C ASN A 328 -44.88 -48.32 6.66
N TYR A 329 -45.70 -49.06 7.41
CA TYR A 329 -45.87 -50.52 7.53
C TYR A 329 -44.85 -51.31 8.34
#